data_AF-A0A1Z4NFG9-F1
#
_entry.id   AF-A0A1Z4NFG9-F1
#
_cell.length_a   1.000
_cell.length_b   1.000
_cell.length_c   1.000
_cell.angle_alpha   90.00
_cell.angle_beta   90.00
_cell.angle_gamma   90.00
#
_symmetry.space_group_name_H-M   'P 1'
#
loop_
_entity.id
_entity.type
_entity.pdbx_description
1 polymer ?
#
loop_
_entity_poly.entity_id
_entity_poly.type
_entity_poly.pdbx_seq_one_letter_code
_entity_poly.pdbx_strand_id
1 'polypeptide(L)'
;MILSLMETINEIIKPNRSYGGVIERGRNQNYEYEIWSGIHGRGYYLKVRSLNTKIIFDAPKVIGSFQSTEDAIKHFQQEYI
;
A
#
# COMPACT_ATOMS: atom_id res chain seq x y z
N MET A 1 29.57 -16.58 17.41
CA MET A 1 28.78 -16.37 16.17
C MET A 1 27.78 -15.26 16.44
N ILE A 2 28.22 -14.01 16.23
CA ILE A 2 27.45 -12.80 16.56
C ILE A 2 26.67 -12.42 15.30
N LEU A 3 25.51 -13.06 15.13
CA LEU A 3 24.49 -12.68 14.13
C LEU A 3 23.12 -12.91 14.80
N SER A 4 22.70 -12.02 15.69
CA SER A 4 21.34 -12.06 16.25
C SER A 4 20.94 -10.76 16.97
N LEU A 5 21.35 -9.61 16.44
CA LEU A 5 20.85 -8.33 16.96
C LEU A 5 20.53 -7.36 15.84
N MET A 6 21.35 -7.33 14.78
CA MET A 6 21.12 -6.48 13.61
C MET A 6 19.89 -6.91 12.78
N GLU A 7 19.58 -8.20 12.72
CA GLU A 7 18.37 -8.70 12.04
C GLU A 7 17.10 -8.37 12.84
N THR A 8 17.15 -8.50 14.16
CA THR A 8 16.03 -8.18 15.07
C THR A 8 15.68 -6.70 15.04
N ILE A 9 16.67 -5.81 14.97
CA ILE A 9 16.44 -4.36 14.88
C ILE A 9 15.85 -3.99 13.50
N ASN A 10 16.24 -4.68 12.43
CA ASN A 10 15.72 -4.43 11.09
C ASN A 10 14.24 -4.85 10.91
N GLU A 11 13.72 -5.76 11.74
CA GLU A 11 12.29 -6.07 11.78
C GLU A 11 11.48 -5.06 12.60
N ILE A 12 12.06 -4.48 13.65
CA ILE A 12 11.38 -3.48 14.50
C ILE A 12 11.20 -2.13 13.77
N ILE A 13 12.09 -1.80 12.83
CA ILE A 13 12.06 -0.52 12.08
C ILE A 13 11.27 -0.63 10.77
N LYS A 14 10.90 -1.84 10.33
CA LYS A 14 9.88 -1.97 9.29
C LYS A 14 8.54 -1.66 9.95
N PRO A 15 7.70 -0.75 9.41
CA PRO A 15 6.32 -0.68 9.86
C PRO A 15 5.66 -2.02 9.53
N ASN A 16 5.68 -2.94 10.49
CA ASN A 16 4.95 -4.19 10.46
C ASN A 16 3.47 -3.86 10.64
N ARG A 17 2.90 -3.20 9.63
CA ARG A 17 1.46 -3.11 9.49
C ARG A 17 1.08 -4.36 8.72
N SER A 18 0.64 -5.39 9.45
CA SER A 18 0.08 -6.63 8.91
C SER A 18 -1.25 -6.36 8.18
N TYR A 19 -1.25 -5.44 7.22
CA TYR A 19 -2.32 -5.35 6.24
C TYR A 19 -2.55 -6.76 5.69
N GLY A 20 -3.78 -7.21 5.68
CA GLY A 20 -4.13 -8.43 4.97
C GLY A 20 -3.68 -8.31 3.50
N GLY A 21 -3.57 -9.45 2.82
CA GLY A 21 -2.99 -9.50 1.47
C GLY A 21 -3.61 -8.51 0.47
N VAL A 22 -2.88 -8.24 -0.61
CA VAL A 22 -3.40 -7.49 -1.75
C VAL A 22 -4.63 -8.21 -2.29
N ILE A 23 -5.75 -7.50 -2.33
CA ILE A 23 -7.01 -8.01 -2.86
C ILE A 23 -7.20 -7.58 -4.31
N GLU A 24 -6.78 -6.36 -4.64
CA GLU A 24 -6.86 -5.84 -6.00
C GLU A 24 -5.67 -4.93 -6.30
N ARG A 25 -5.27 -4.86 -7.56
CA ARG A 25 -4.29 -3.88 -8.05
C ARG A 25 -4.60 -3.50 -9.49
N GLY A 26 -4.24 -2.30 -9.87
CA GLY A 26 -4.37 -1.81 -11.24
C GLY A 26 -3.45 -0.64 -11.51
N ARG A 27 -3.43 -0.16 -12.76
CA ARG A 27 -2.65 1.02 -13.14
C ARG A 27 -3.34 1.80 -14.24
N ASN A 28 -3.12 3.11 -14.25
CA ASN A 28 -3.38 3.97 -15.38
C ASN A 28 -2.07 4.56 -15.93
N GLN A 29 -2.14 5.60 -16.76
CA GLN A 29 -0.97 6.21 -17.39
C GLN A 29 0.00 6.87 -16.39
N ASN A 30 -0.52 7.36 -15.26
CA ASN A 30 0.24 8.19 -14.31
C ASN A 30 0.39 7.56 -12.92
N TYR A 31 -0.41 6.55 -12.59
CA TYR A 31 -0.50 5.96 -11.25
C TYR A 31 -0.73 4.45 -11.31
N GLU A 32 -0.19 3.76 -10.31
CA GLU A 32 -0.53 2.38 -9.97
C GLU A 32 -1.22 2.38 -8.61
N TYR A 33 -2.21 1.52 -8.43
CA TYR A 33 -2.90 1.34 -7.15
C TYR A 33 -2.91 -0.11 -6.70
N GLU A 34 -2.93 -0.29 -5.39
CA GLU A 34 -3.15 -1.57 -4.72
C GLU A 34 -4.17 -1.39 -3.59
N ILE A 35 -5.13 -2.29 -3.49
CA ILE A 35 -6.11 -2.37 -2.40
C ILE A 35 -5.73 -3.56 -1.53
N TRP A 36 -5.44 -3.27 -0.27
CA TRP A 36 -5.04 -4.25 0.73
C TRP A 36 -6.20 -4.48 1.69
N SER A 37 -6.42 -5.72 2.11
CA SER A 37 -7.34 -5.95 3.23
C SER A 37 -6.76 -5.39 4.51
N GLY A 38 -7.62 -4.96 5.42
CA GLY A 38 -7.19 -4.59 6.75
C GLY A 38 -6.86 -5.79 7.62
N ILE A 39 -6.14 -5.51 8.71
CA ILE A 39 -5.80 -6.51 9.73
C ILE A 39 -7.13 -7.11 10.24
N HIS A 40 -7.22 -8.43 10.34
CA HIS A 40 -8.42 -9.18 10.73
C HIS A 40 -9.63 -9.03 9.79
N GLY A 41 -9.39 -8.70 8.50
CA GLY A 41 -10.47 -8.60 7.50
C GLY A 41 -11.38 -7.40 7.70
N ARG A 42 -10.97 -6.41 8.50
CA ARG A 42 -11.73 -5.19 8.76
C ARG A 42 -11.23 -4.04 7.89
N GLY A 43 -12.09 -3.62 6.96
CA GLY A 43 -11.82 -2.51 6.05
C GLY A 43 -10.73 -2.82 5.03
N TYR A 44 -10.40 -1.80 4.24
CA TYR A 44 -9.49 -1.87 3.11
C TYR A 44 -8.60 -0.65 3.08
N TYR A 45 -7.36 -0.81 2.58
CA TYR A 45 -6.41 0.28 2.45
C TYR A 45 -6.07 0.47 0.98
N LEU A 46 -6.21 1.71 0.49
CA LEU A 46 -5.76 2.07 -0.85
C LEU A 46 -4.32 2.58 -0.77
N LYS A 47 -3.41 1.91 -1.47
CA LYS A 47 -2.07 2.40 -1.75
C LYS A 47 -2.00 2.89 -3.19
N VAL A 48 -1.41 4.05 -3.40
CA VAL A 48 -1.18 4.62 -4.73
C VAL A 48 0.30 4.96 -4.89
N ARG A 49 0.84 4.62 -6.05
CA ARG A 49 2.20 4.94 -6.47
C ARG A 49 2.14 5.80 -7.73
N SER A 50 2.86 6.90 -7.78
CA SER A 50 3.01 7.64 -9.04
C SER A 50 3.99 6.92 -9.96
N LEU A 51 3.63 6.85 -11.24
CA LEU A 51 4.47 6.32 -12.31
C LEU A 51 5.24 7.43 -13.04
N ASN A 52 5.24 8.66 -12.49
CA ASN A 52 5.91 9.79 -13.12
C ASN A 52 7.41 9.49 -13.31
N THR A 53 7.85 9.49 -14.56
CA THR A 53 9.12 8.93 -15.05
C THR A 53 10.37 9.66 -14.56
N LYS A 54 10.21 10.80 -13.86
CA LYS A 54 11.33 11.57 -13.30
C LYS A 54 11.77 11.12 -11.91
N ILE A 55 10.94 10.41 -11.15
CA ILE A 55 11.29 9.94 -9.81
C ILE A 55 11.44 8.42 -9.88
N ILE A 56 12.69 7.97 -9.92
CA ILE A 56 13.07 6.55 -10.08
C ILE A 56 12.55 5.69 -8.90
N PHE A 57 12.23 6.30 -7.77
CA PHE A 57 11.73 5.62 -6.57
C PHE A 57 10.61 6.42 -5.89
N ASP A 58 9.42 6.46 -6.47
CA ASP A 58 8.22 6.83 -5.71
C ASP A 58 7.66 5.57 -5.03
N ALA A 59 7.74 5.55 -3.69
CA ALA A 59 7.19 4.45 -2.91
C ALA A 59 5.66 4.55 -2.87
N PRO A 60 4.91 3.44 -2.93
CA PRO A 60 3.45 3.46 -2.77
C PRO A 60 3.05 4.10 -1.43
N LYS A 61 2.14 5.07 -1.49
CA LYS A 61 1.61 5.79 -0.31
C LYS A 61 0.22 5.29 0.01
N VAL A 62 -0.06 5.03 1.29
CA VAL A 62 -1.41 4.76 1.76
C VAL A 62 -2.20 6.07 1.71
N ILE A 63 -3.24 6.14 0.89
CA ILE A 63 -4.04 7.35 0.69
C ILE A 63 -5.23 7.39 1.65
N GLY A 64 -5.78 6.22 1.99
CA GLY A 64 -6.90 6.14 2.91
C GLY A 64 -7.27 4.72 3.31
N SER A 65 -8.24 4.64 4.22
CA SER A 65 -8.90 3.41 4.65
C SER A 65 -10.39 3.47 4.33
N PHE A 66 -10.94 2.37 3.84
CA PHE A 66 -12.29 2.28 3.28
C PHE A 66 -13.05 1.10 3.89
N GLN A 67 -14.38 1.18 3.89
CA GLN A 67 -15.24 0.11 4.40
C GLN A 67 -15.43 -1.03 3.37
N SER A 68 -15.32 -0.71 2.08
CA SER A 68 -15.39 -1.67 0.96
C SER A 68 -14.25 -1.45 -0.04
N THR A 69 -13.98 -2.45 -0.89
CA THR A 69 -13.09 -2.28 -2.05
C THR A 69 -13.68 -1.29 -3.05
N GLU A 70 -15.00 -1.29 -3.24
CA GLU A 70 -15.71 -0.40 -4.17
C GLU A 70 -15.52 1.07 -3.81
N ASP A 71 -15.59 1.42 -2.52
CA ASP A 71 -15.34 2.79 -2.04
C ASP A 71 -13.88 3.21 -2.30
N ALA A 72 -12.93 2.29 -2.09
CA ALA A 72 -11.52 2.53 -2.36
C ALA A 72 -11.26 2.76 -3.86
N ILE A 73 -11.88 1.95 -4.73
CA ILE A 73 -11.80 2.09 -6.19
C ILE A 73 -12.42 3.41 -6.61
N LYS A 74 -13.62 3.73 -6.11
CA LYS A 74 -14.31 4.98 -6.43
C LYS A 74 -13.47 6.20 -6.06
N HIS A 75 -12.86 6.20 -4.87
CA HIS A 75 -11.96 7.27 -4.46
C HIS A 75 -10.73 7.36 -5.40
N PHE A 76 -10.12 6.22 -5.76
CA PHE A 76 -9.04 6.20 -6.74
C PHE A 76 -9.46 6.81 -8.08
N GLN A 77 -10.64 6.45 -8.58
CA GLN A 77 -11.18 6.95 -9.85
C GLN A 77 -11.50 8.46 -9.81
N GLN A 78 -11.89 9.00 -8.65
CA GLN A 78 -12.24 10.42 -8.52
C GLN A 78 -11.00 11.32 -8.41
N GLU A 79 -9.93 10.84 -7.75
CA GLU A 79 -8.77 11.66 -7.41
C GLU A 79 -7.55 11.42 -8.31
N TYR A 80 -7.49 10.29 -9.03
CA TYR A 80 -6.29 9.85 -9.76
C TYR A 80 -6.52 9.41 -11.22
N ILE A 81 -7.77 9.46 -11.72
CA ILE A 81 -8.13 9.26 -13.14
C ILE A 81 -8.64 10.58 -13.71
#